data_AF-A0A2N0VL52-F1
#
_entry.id   AF-A0A2N0VL52-F1
#
_cell.length_a   1.000
_cell.length_b   1.000
_cell.length_c   1.000
_cell.angle_alpha   90.00
_cell.angle_beta   90.00
_cell.angle_gamma   90.00
#
_symmetry.space_group_name_H-M   'P 1'
#
loop_
_entity.id
_entity.type
_entity.pdbx_description
1 polymer ?
#
loop_
_entity_poly.entity_id
_entity_poly.type
_entity_poly.pdbx_seq_one_letter_code
_entity_poly.pdbx_strand_id
1 'polypeptide(L)'
;MNLFGVIIILLLLPFGQSADKNSVQSERCSDSDVLYSVQKGDNLYRIAERFGDHRFWEPIYIANADQVNNPHLIFPGQKIRIPQNVANYKEANLNIAEVLENPFCKVSEVPIAKVNESHLRRYRISTLMDLAALESIAETESSSADSSEVVNEEEMAAFREAFNALIEEKKSEEQKKSNNTEQAMFRELDGMVHDETRSKFGRDFYDIFYRHWQSPPEASNYSIRIMEQPAPSLGSIIIVKVNDEETFKVRLQPKYDFVEEASKYAVRTTYAYLRDNKNEVIIY
;
A
#
# COMPACT_ATOMS: atom_id res chain seq x y z
N MET A 1 -44.90 -44.51 40.25
CA MET A 1 -44.72 -44.40 38.78
C MET A 1 -43.99 -43.09 38.51
N ASN A 2 -42.82 -43.18 37.88
CA ASN A 2 -41.93 -42.07 37.55
C ASN A 2 -42.52 -41.18 36.44
N LEU A 3 -42.25 -39.87 36.48
CA LEU A 3 -42.22 -38.95 35.33
C LEU A 3 -41.30 -37.76 35.74
N PHE A 4 -39.99 -37.80 35.46
CA PHE A 4 -39.31 -37.05 34.38
C PHE A 4 -39.89 -35.65 34.13
N GLY A 5 -39.19 -34.57 34.50
CA GLY A 5 -38.32 -33.78 33.60
C GLY A 5 -39.10 -32.52 33.17
N VAL A 6 -38.61 -31.28 33.32
CA VAL A 6 -37.55 -30.67 32.51
C VAL A 6 -36.99 -29.46 33.29
N ILE A 7 -35.68 -29.45 33.52
CA ILE A 7 -34.93 -28.28 33.97
C ILE A 7 -34.68 -27.42 32.73
N ILE A 8 -35.32 -26.25 32.65
CA ILE A 8 -35.02 -25.26 31.61
C ILE A 8 -33.72 -24.56 32.03
N ILE A 9 -32.61 -25.00 31.43
CA ILE A 9 -31.32 -24.31 31.49
C ILE A 9 -31.45 -23.06 30.61
N LEU A 10 -31.52 -21.90 31.26
CA LEU A 10 -31.45 -20.60 30.62
C LEU A 10 -30.04 -20.43 30.00
N LEU A 11 -29.92 -20.72 28.71
CA LEU A 11 -28.72 -20.43 27.92
C LEU A 11 -28.58 -18.90 27.80
N LEU A 12 -27.85 -18.30 28.74
CA LEU A 12 -27.19 -17.02 28.54
C LEU A 12 -26.16 -17.21 27.43
N LEU A 13 -26.57 -16.99 26.17
CA LEU A 13 -25.61 -16.78 25.10
C LEU A 13 -24.82 -15.51 25.45
N PRO A 14 -23.47 -15.56 25.48
CA PRO A 14 -22.71 -14.35 25.68
C PRO A 14 -23.00 -13.43 24.50
N PHE A 15 -23.56 -12.26 24.80
CA PHE A 15 -23.62 -11.15 23.87
C PHE A 15 -22.22 -10.97 23.30
N GLY A 16 -22.07 -11.20 21.99
CA GLY A 16 -20.81 -10.97 21.30
C GLY A 16 -20.44 -9.51 21.50
N GLN A 17 -19.34 -9.25 22.21
CA GLN A 17 -18.73 -7.93 22.24
C GLN A 17 -18.31 -7.60 20.81
N SER A 18 -19.02 -6.64 20.21
CA SER A 18 -18.52 -5.92 19.06
C SER A 18 -17.30 -5.14 19.54
N ALA A 19 -16.10 -5.56 19.12
CA ALA A 19 -14.86 -4.87 19.45
C ALA A 19 -14.91 -3.47 18.83
N ASP A 20 -15.11 -2.46 19.68
CA ASP A 20 -15.02 -1.06 19.31
C ASP A 20 -13.56 -0.77 18.92
N LYS A 21 -13.31 -0.55 17.62
CA LYS A 21 -11.95 -0.33 17.10
C LYS A 21 -11.31 0.94 17.67
N ASN A 22 -12.12 1.86 18.23
CA ASN A 22 -11.64 3.10 18.84
C ASN A 22 -11.05 2.89 20.24
N SER A 23 -11.52 1.92 21.03
CA SER A 23 -10.95 1.67 22.36
C SER A 23 -9.57 1.02 22.31
N VAL A 24 -9.21 0.39 21.17
CA VAL A 24 -7.93 -0.29 20.99
C VAL A 24 -6.81 0.70 20.61
N GLN A 25 -7.10 1.85 19.99
CA GLN A 25 -6.09 2.87 19.70
C GLN A 25 -5.65 3.65 20.94
N SER A 26 -6.58 3.96 21.86
CA SER A 26 -6.25 4.70 23.09
C SER A 26 -5.37 3.92 24.09
N GLU A 27 -5.35 2.58 24.02
CA GLU A 27 -4.46 1.73 24.83
C GLU A 27 -3.09 1.46 24.16
N ARG A 28 -2.95 1.71 22.86
CA ARG A 28 -1.72 1.43 22.09
C ARG A 28 -0.66 2.53 22.19
N CYS A 29 -1.08 3.76 22.45
CA CYS A 29 -0.21 4.93 22.43
C CYS A 29 0.27 5.25 23.86
N SER A 30 1.52 4.90 24.18
CA SER A 30 2.21 5.56 25.30
C SER A 30 2.82 6.86 24.81
N ASP A 31 2.89 7.87 25.68
CA ASP A 31 3.18 9.27 25.33
C ASP A 31 4.65 9.55 24.88
N SER A 32 5.45 8.53 24.58
CA SER A 32 6.84 8.73 24.17
C SER A 32 7.40 7.64 23.26
N ASP A 33 8.14 8.05 22.23
CA ASP A 33 8.94 7.17 21.39
C ASP A 33 10.11 6.53 22.16
N VAL A 34 10.53 5.33 21.73
CA VAL A 34 11.72 4.67 22.25
C VAL A 34 12.98 5.27 21.61
N LEU A 35 13.98 5.62 22.42
CA LEU A 35 15.26 6.13 21.91
C LEU A 35 16.28 5.00 21.71
N TYR A 36 16.79 4.86 20.49
CA TYR A 36 17.87 3.94 20.15
C TYR A 36 19.20 4.68 19.96
N SER A 37 20.28 4.18 20.54
CA SER A 37 21.63 4.70 20.30
C SER A 37 22.32 3.87 19.22
N VAL A 38 22.63 4.52 18.09
CA VAL A 38 23.23 3.90 16.90
C VAL A 38 24.57 3.25 17.27
N GLN A 39 24.74 1.98 16.91
CA GLN A 39 25.96 1.23 17.15
C GLN A 39 26.89 1.25 15.92
N LYS A 40 28.16 0.90 16.12
CA LYS A 40 29.12 0.79 15.01
C LYS A 40 28.65 -0.27 14.00
N GLY A 41 28.47 0.14 12.74
CA GLY A 41 28.06 -0.75 11.64
C GLY A 41 26.54 -0.86 11.45
N ASP A 42 25.76 -0.09 12.21
CA ASP A 42 24.33 0.06 11.99
C ASP A 42 24.04 0.90 10.75
N ASN A 43 22.90 0.60 10.14
CA ASN A 43 22.18 1.46 9.20
C ASN A 43 20.68 1.32 9.55
N LEU A 44 19.83 2.23 9.04
CA LEU A 44 18.40 2.21 9.40
C LEU A 44 17.70 0.88 9.08
N TYR A 45 18.12 0.18 8.02
CA TYR A 45 17.59 -1.14 7.65
C TYR A 45 17.88 -2.20 8.72
N ARG A 46 19.13 -2.31 9.17
CA ARG A 46 19.54 -3.27 10.22
C ARG A 46 18.95 -2.92 11.58
N ILE A 47 18.78 -1.62 11.86
CA ILE A 47 18.09 -1.19 13.08
C ILE A 47 16.63 -1.65 13.01
N ALA A 48 15.94 -1.40 11.90
CA ALA A 48 14.56 -1.85 11.67
C ALA A 48 14.40 -3.38 11.83
N GLU A 49 15.33 -4.18 11.29
CA GLU A 49 15.34 -5.64 11.49
C GLU A 49 15.40 -6.05 12.97
N ARG A 50 16.15 -5.34 13.81
CA ARG A 50 16.17 -5.60 15.26
C ARG A 50 14.82 -5.33 15.91
N PHE A 51 14.07 -4.36 15.39
CA PHE A 51 12.71 -4.05 15.80
C PHE A 51 11.65 -4.87 15.07
N GLY A 52 12.03 -5.92 14.33
CA GLY A 52 11.13 -6.97 13.87
C GLY A 52 11.04 -7.13 12.36
N ASP A 53 11.14 -6.05 11.59
CA ASP A 53 11.05 -6.10 10.13
C ASP A 53 11.87 -4.98 9.50
N HIS A 54 12.62 -5.32 8.46
CA HIS A 54 13.46 -4.37 7.77
C HIS A 54 12.69 -3.17 7.20
N ARG A 55 11.41 -3.35 6.82
CA ARG A 55 10.54 -2.30 6.25
C ARG A 55 10.24 -1.16 7.22
N PHE A 56 10.48 -1.35 8.52
CA PHE A 56 10.34 -0.27 9.50
C PHE A 56 11.40 0.84 9.35
N TRP A 57 12.37 0.70 8.46
CA TRP A 57 13.38 1.73 8.22
C TRP A 57 12.77 3.06 7.73
N GLU A 58 11.69 3.03 6.94
CA GLU A 58 11.01 4.24 6.45
C GLU A 58 10.32 5.02 7.58
N PRO A 59 9.47 4.41 8.44
CA PRO A 59 8.89 5.14 9.56
C PRO A 59 9.94 5.61 10.57
N ILE A 60 11.04 4.86 10.78
CA ILE A 60 12.17 5.31 11.59
C ILE A 60 12.83 6.55 10.96
N TYR A 61 13.05 6.58 9.64
CA TYR A 61 13.58 7.76 8.97
C TYR A 61 12.66 8.98 9.12
N ILE A 62 11.36 8.80 8.85
CA ILE A 62 10.34 9.85 8.95
C ILE A 62 10.32 10.46 10.36
N ALA A 63 10.33 9.62 11.41
CA ALA A 63 10.35 10.08 12.79
C ALA A 63 11.62 10.88 13.16
N ASN A 64 12.68 10.83 12.36
CA ASN A 64 13.98 11.45 12.65
C ASN A 64 14.42 12.45 11.57
N ALA A 65 13.54 12.88 10.66
CA ALA A 65 13.92 13.74 9.53
C ALA A 65 14.41 15.15 9.95
N ASP A 66 14.13 15.58 11.18
CA ASP A 66 14.70 16.78 11.82
C ASP A 66 16.21 16.66 12.11
N GLN A 67 16.74 15.44 12.26
CA GLN A 67 18.16 15.19 12.56
C GLN A 67 18.88 14.25 11.58
N VAL A 68 18.14 13.51 10.75
CA VAL A 68 18.65 12.61 9.71
C VAL A 68 18.18 13.14 8.37
N ASN A 69 19.04 13.90 7.69
CA ASN A 69 18.71 14.41 6.35
C ASN A 69 18.77 13.31 5.28
N ASN A 70 19.75 12.41 5.39
CA ASN A 70 19.96 11.28 4.48
C ASN A 70 19.90 9.97 5.28
N PRO A 71 18.97 9.05 4.99
CA PRO A 71 18.79 7.80 5.74
C PRO A 71 20.00 6.85 5.69
N HIS A 72 20.91 7.05 4.74
CA HIS A 72 22.15 6.27 4.62
C HIS A 72 23.30 6.83 5.46
N LEU A 73 23.12 7.98 6.10
CA LEU A 73 24.15 8.67 6.89
C LEU A 73 23.69 8.82 8.34
N ILE A 74 23.92 7.78 9.13
CA ILE A 74 23.79 7.79 10.59
C ILE A 74 25.16 7.49 11.22
N PHE A 75 25.38 8.00 12.43
CA PHE A 75 26.68 7.90 13.09
C PHE A 75 26.59 7.13 14.42
N PRO A 76 27.59 6.31 14.77
CA PRO A 76 27.64 5.66 16.07
C PRO A 76 27.51 6.67 17.22
N GLY A 77 26.68 6.36 18.21
CA GLY A 77 26.34 7.23 19.34
C GLY A 77 25.18 8.19 19.08
N GLN A 78 24.75 8.39 17.83
CA GLN A 78 23.57 9.19 17.51
C GLN A 78 22.32 8.56 18.14
N LYS A 79 21.46 9.39 18.74
CA LYS A 79 20.19 8.94 19.31
C LYS A 79 19.08 9.15 18.28
N ILE A 80 18.39 8.08 17.91
CA ILE A 80 17.25 8.13 16.97
C ILE A 80 15.97 7.64 17.67
N ARG A 81 14.84 8.23 17.30
CA ARG A 81 13.50 7.83 17.74
C ARG A 81 13.05 6.59 16.98
N ILE A 82 12.55 5.60 17.70
CA ILE A 82 11.89 4.43 17.14
C ILE A 82 10.40 4.63 17.42
N PRO A 83 9.57 4.76 16.37
CA PRO A 83 8.14 4.97 16.54
C PRO A 83 7.53 3.92 17.46
N GLN A 84 6.65 4.35 18.36
CA GLN A 84 6.11 3.47 19.40
C GLN A 84 5.48 2.16 18.88
N ASN A 85 4.67 2.22 17.81
CA ASN A 85 4.06 1.02 17.23
C ASN A 85 5.11 0.10 16.58
N VAL A 86 6.24 0.64 16.14
CA VAL A 86 7.40 -0.14 15.68
C VAL A 86 8.12 -0.78 16.87
N ALA A 87 8.36 -0.02 17.94
CA ALA A 87 9.09 -0.49 19.11
C ALA A 87 8.36 -1.64 19.83
N ASN A 88 7.04 -1.51 19.99
CA ASN A 88 6.25 -2.38 20.87
C ASN A 88 5.36 -3.37 20.10
N TYR A 89 5.57 -3.57 18.80
CA TYR A 89 4.66 -4.38 17.98
C TYR A 89 4.48 -5.81 18.52
N LYS A 90 5.52 -6.41 19.10
CA LYS A 90 5.44 -7.76 19.70
C LYS A 90 4.63 -7.78 20.98
N GLU A 91 4.85 -6.79 21.84
CA GLU A 91 4.18 -6.68 23.15
C GLU A 91 2.69 -6.37 22.97
N ALA A 92 2.37 -5.54 21.97
CA ALA A 92 1.01 -5.22 21.58
C ALA A 92 0.36 -6.29 20.65
N ASN A 93 1.06 -7.39 20.37
CA ASN A 93 0.62 -8.48 19.48
C ASN A 93 0.08 -7.99 18.13
N LEU A 94 0.77 -7.00 17.54
CA LEU A 94 0.41 -6.37 16.27
C LEU A 94 1.02 -7.12 15.10
N ASN A 95 0.29 -7.14 13.98
CA ASN A 95 0.83 -7.60 12.71
C ASN A 95 1.75 -6.53 12.11
N ILE A 96 2.84 -6.94 11.46
CA ILE A 96 3.75 -6.05 10.72
C ILE A 96 3.00 -5.17 9.71
N ALA A 97 1.98 -5.69 9.03
CA ALA A 97 1.19 -4.89 8.09
C ALA A 97 0.46 -3.73 8.79
N GLU A 98 -0.16 -4.01 9.94
CA GLU A 98 -0.87 -2.99 10.75
C GLU A 98 0.09 -1.92 11.25
N VAL A 99 1.28 -2.31 11.69
CA VAL A 99 2.33 -1.37 12.12
C VAL A 99 2.78 -0.49 10.98
N LEU A 100 2.92 -1.03 9.77
CA LEU A 100 3.34 -0.24 8.62
C LEU A 100 2.24 0.71 8.12
N GLU A 101 0.97 0.36 8.31
CA GLU A 101 -0.15 1.26 8.02
C GLU A 101 -0.28 2.37 9.06
N ASN A 102 -0.01 2.06 10.34
CA ASN A 102 -0.09 3.01 11.44
C ASN A 102 1.17 2.97 12.35
N PRO A 103 2.31 3.52 11.90
CA PRO A 103 3.56 3.41 12.65
C PRO A 103 3.70 4.45 13.77
N PHE A 104 2.99 5.58 13.70
CA PHE A 104 3.11 6.70 14.64
C PHE A 104 1.89 6.78 15.55
N CYS A 105 2.10 7.02 16.83
CA CYS A 105 1.01 7.23 17.79
C CYS A 105 0.41 8.63 17.70
N LYS A 106 1.26 9.63 17.44
CA LYS A 106 0.86 11.02 17.20
C LYS A 106 1.54 11.51 15.94
N VAL A 107 0.79 11.59 14.85
CA VAL A 107 1.31 11.98 13.54
C VAL A 107 1.65 13.47 13.54
N SER A 108 0.94 14.27 14.33
CA SER A 108 1.17 15.69 14.55
C SER A 108 2.56 16.03 15.13
N GLU A 109 3.18 15.14 15.91
CA GLU A 109 4.50 15.34 16.53
C GLU A 109 5.67 14.95 15.59
N VAL A 110 5.37 14.30 14.47
CA VAL A 110 6.38 13.83 13.52
C VAL A 110 6.92 15.01 12.71
N PRO A 111 8.24 15.10 12.44
CA PRO A 111 8.84 16.19 11.67
C PRO A 111 8.60 16.06 10.15
N ILE A 112 7.34 15.86 9.74
CA ILE A 112 6.91 15.55 8.36
C ILE A 112 7.44 16.59 7.36
N ALA A 113 7.44 17.87 7.73
CA ALA A 113 7.93 18.96 6.90
C ALA A 113 9.44 18.92 6.57
N LYS A 114 10.23 18.13 7.33
CA LYS A 114 11.67 17.94 7.09
C LYS A 114 11.98 16.69 6.27
N VAL A 115 10.99 15.85 6.01
CA VAL A 115 11.19 14.59 5.31
C VAL A 115 11.45 14.84 3.82
N ASN A 116 12.50 14.22 3.29
CA ASN A 116 12.74 14.20 1.86
C ASN A 116 12.07 12.95 1.24
N GLU A 117 10.95 13.17 0.54
CA GLU A 117 10.15 12.10 -0.06
C GLU A 117 10.93 11.24 -1.08
N SER A 118 11.98 11.77 -1.71
CA SER A 118 12.79 10.98 -2.67
C SER A 118 13.48 9.76 -2.04
N HIS A 119 13.61 9.74 -0.71
CA HIS A 119 14.10 8.59 0.02
C HIS A 119 13.02 7.55 0.33
N LEU A 120 11.74 7.91 0.26
CA LEU A 120 10.63 7.03 0.62
C LEU A 120 10.15 6.23 -0.59
N ARG A 121 9.62 5.03 -0.33
CA ARG A 121 8.96 4.21 -1.35
C ARG A 121 7.52 3.89 -0.98
N ARG A 122 7.22 3.80 0.32
CA ARG A 122 5.90 3.42 0.82
C ARG A 122 5.05 4.63 1.19
N TYR A 123 5.62 5.59 1.92
CA TYR A 123 4.86 6.71 2.46
C TYR A 123 4.89 7.91 1.52
N ARG A 124 3.74 8.58 1.40
CA ARG A 124 3.59 9.85 0.70
C ARG A 124 3.45 10.95 1.75
N ILE A 125 4.23 12.02 1.60
CA ILE A 125 4.27 13.09 2.59
C ILE A 125 2.95 13.85 2.66
N SER A 126 2.28 14.03 1.52
CA SER A 126 0.94 14.65 1.47
C SER A 126 -0.06 13.92 2.36
N THR A 127 -0.09 12.59 2.29
CA THR A 127 -1.02 11.76 3.07
C THR A 127 -0.75 11.85 4.57
N LEU A 128 0.53 11.89 4.97
CA LEU A 128 0.90 12.06 6.38
C LEU A 128 0.56 13.46 6.90
N MET A 129 0.72 14.50 6.07
CA MET A 129 0.33 15.87 6.42
C MET A 129 -1.19 16.00 6.61
N ASP A 130 -1.98 15.39 5.71
CA ASP A 130 -3.44 15.39 5.82
C ASP A 130 -3.90 14.67 7.11
N LEU A 131 -3.29 13.53 7.44
CA LEU A 131 -3.57 12.80 8.68
C LEU A 131 -3.22 13.61 9.93
N ALA A 132 -2.06 14.26 9.95
CA ALA A 132 -1.65 15.13 11.07
C ALA A 132 -2.63 16.31 11.27
N ALA A 133 -3.11 16.90 10.17
CA ALA A 133 -4.08 17.99 10.23
C ALA A 133 -5.42 17.51 10.83
N LEU A 134 -5.91 16.33 10.40
CA LEU A 134 -7.13 15.73 10.93
C LEU A 134 -7.03 15.39 12.42
N GLU A 135 -5.87 14.89 12.87
CA GLU A 135 -5.60 14.60 14.29
C GLU A 135 -5.73 15.88 15.14
N SER A 136 -5.16 17.00 14.68
CA SER A 136 -5.27 18.28 15.39
C SER A 136 -6.70 18.82 15.49
N ILE A 137 -7.55 18.51 14.52
CA ILE A 137 -8.96 18.94 14.50
C ILE A 137 -9.78 18.05 15.45
N ALA A 138 -9.52 16.74 15.47
CA ALA A 138 -10.22 15.78 16.33
C ALA A 138 -9.99 16.05 17.84
N GLU A 139 -8.78 16.50 18.22
CA GLU A 139 -8.49 16.94 19.60
C GLU A 139 -9.37 18.13 20.05
N THR A 140 -9.93 18.88 19.09
CA THR A 140 -10.77 20.06 19.34
C THR A 140 -12.25 19.71 19.53
N GLU A 141 -12.72 18.55 19.03
CA GLU A 141 -14.15 18.20 18.97
C GLU A 141 -14.62 17.20 20.06
N SER A 142 -13.75 16.71 20.94
CA SER A 142 -14.12 15.71 21.97
C SER A 142 -15.01 16.23 23.13
N SER A 143 -15.53 17.46 23.08
CA SER A 143 -16.24 18.08 24.22
C SER A 143 -17.77 18.14 24.15
N SER A 144 -18.45 17.45 23.22
CA SER A 144 -19.91 17.30 23.36
C SER A 144 -20.51 16.17 22.52
N ALA A 145 -20.82 15.06 23.16
CA ALA A 145 -21.90 14.17 22.71
C ALA A 145 -22.62 13.61 23.96
N ASP A 146 -23.75 14.21 24.30
CA ASP A 146 -24.71 13.63 25.26
C ASP A 146 -25.80 12.90 24.48
N SER A 147 -26.09 11.70 24.95
CA SER A 147 -26.93 10.68 24.35
C SER A 147 -28.27 10.59 25.06
N SER A 148 -29.38 10.58 24.31
CA SER A 148 -30.43 9.54 24.44
C SER A 148 -31.68 9.90 23.64
N GLU A 149 -31.91 9.21 22.53
CA GLU A 149 -33.23 9.10 21.91
C GLU A 149 -33.81 7.72 22.22
N VAL A 150 -34.99 7.70 22.83
CA VAL A 150 -35.79 6.48 23.06
C VAL A 150 -36.39 6.11 21.71
N VAL A 151 -35.83 5.09 21.06
CA VAL A 151 -36.25 4.69 19.71
C VAL A 151 -37.55 3.89 19.77
N ASN A 152 -38.58 4.41 19.10
CA ASN A 152 -39.88 3.77 18.93
C ASN A 152 -39.78 2.59 17.95
N GLU A 153 -40.33 1.45 18.32
CA GLU A 153 -40.23 0.17 17.60
C GLU A 153 -40.87 0.21 16.21
N GLU A 154 -41.85 1.11 16.00
CA GLU A 154 -42.49 1.36 14.70
C GLU A 154 -41.59 2.12 13.72
N GLU A 155 -40.77 3.07 14.19
CA GLU A 155 -39.85 3.81 13.31
C GLU A 155 -38.70 2.92 12.84
N MET A 156 -38.24 2.00 13.70
CA MET A 156 -37.22 1.02 13.32
C MET A 156 -37.73 -0.03 12.33
N ALA A 157 -39.02 -0.34 12.36
CA ALA A 157 -39.63 -1.24 11.38
C ALA A 157 -39.67 -0.58 9.99
N ALA A 158 -40.14 0.67 9.93
CA ALA A 158 -40.16 1.45 8.69
C ALA A 158 -38.74 1.70 8.15
N PHE A 159 -37.78 1.99 9.03
CA PHE A 159 -36.38 2.14 8.65
C PHE A 159 -35.79 0.85 8.10
N ARG A 160 -36.04 -0.29 8.75
CA ARG A 160 -35.54 -1.60 8.27
C ARG A 160 -36.11 -1.95 6.90
N GLU A 161 -37.37 -1.63 6.65
CA GLU A 161 -38.00 -1.85 5.35
C GLU A 161 -37.38 -0.97 4.26
N ALA A 162 -37.27 0.33 4.51
CA ALA A 162 -36.63 1.28 3.58
C ALA A 162 -35.14 0.96 3.35
N PHE A 163 -34.43 0.54 4.41
CA PHE A 163 -33.02 0.17 4.35
C PHE A 163 -32.79 -1.12 3.56
N ASN A 164 -33.64 -2.12 3.74
CA ASN A 164 -33.57 -3.36 2.95
C ASN A 164 -33.90 -3.10 1.47
N ALA A 165 -34.84 -2.20 1.17
CA ALA A 165 -35.11 -1.78 -0.21
C ALA A 165 -33.90 -1.08 -0.85
N LEU A 166 -33.22 -0.20 -0.11
CA LEU A 166 -31.96 0.44 -0.55
C LEU A 166 -30.82 -0.56 -0.75
N ILE A 167 -30.72 -1.59 0.10
CA ILE A 167 -29.72 -2.65 -0.06
C ILE A 167 -29.98 -3.44 -1.35
N GLU A 168 -31.22 -3.78 -1.65
CA GLU A 168 -31.57 -4.51 -2.88
C GLU A 168 -31.35 -3.64 -4.14
N GLU A 169 -31.64 -2.34 -4.06
CA GLU A 169 -31.30 -1.37 -5.11
C GLU A 169 -29.77 -1.31 -5.33
N LYS A 170 -28.97 -1.21 -4.26
CA LYS A 170 -27.50 -1.22 -4.36
C LYS A 170 -26.91 -2.54 -4.84
N LYS A 171 -27.48 -3.69 -4.46
CA LYS A 171 -27.06 -5.00 -5.01
C LYS A 171 -27.29 -5.09 -6.52
N SER A 172 -28.38 -4.50 -7.01
CA SER A 172 -28.67 -4.43 -8.45
C SER A 172 -27.73 -3.47 -9.20
N GLU A 173 -27.27 -2.40 -8.53
CA GLU A 173 -26.24 -1.49 -9.05
C GLU A 173 -24.83 -2.10 -9.02
N GLU A 174 -24.48 -2.88 -7.99
CA GLU A 174 -23.21 -3.59 -7.85
C GLU A 174 -23.02 -4.69 -8.92
N GLN A 175 -24.10 -5.40 -9.28
CA GLN A 175 -24.07 -6.37 -10.39
C GLN A 175 -23.90 -5.71 -11.77
N LYS A 176 -24.46 -4.50 -11.98
CA LYS A 176 -24.21 -3.70 -13.20
C LYS A 176 -22.83 -3.04 -13.20
N LYS A 177 -22.29 -2.70 -12.04
CA LYS A 177 -20.92 -2.18 -11.88
C LYS A 177 -19.88 -3.24 -12.21
N SER A 178 -20.01 -4.47 -11.73
CA SER A 178 -19.02 -5.55 -11.97
C SER A 178 -18.70 -5.74 -13.47
N ASN A 179 -19.72 -5.78 -14.33
CA ASN A 179 -19.52 -5.97 -15.78
C ASN A 179 -18.99 -4.70 -16.48
N ASN A 180 -19.33 -3.51 -15.97
CA ASN A 180 -18.80 -2.25 -16.48
C ASN A 180 -17.38 -1.94 -15.96
N THR A 181 -17.01 -2.45 -14.78
CA THR A 181 -15.72 -2.17 -14.12
C THR A 181 -14.58 -2.91 -14.80
N GLU A 182 -14.76 -4.16 -15.24
CA GLU A 182 -13.73 -4.85 -16.06
C GLU A 182 -13.51 -4.15 -17.41
N GLN A 183 -14.59 -3.73 -18.09
CA GLN A 183 -14.51 -2.99 -19.35
C GLN A 183 -14.07 -1.52 -19.20
N ALA A 184 -14.19 -0.94 -18.00
CA ALA A 184 -13.67 0.39 -17.67
C ALA A 184 -12.19 0.33 -17.27
N MET A 185 -11.77 -0.67 -16.49
CA MET A 185 -10.36 -0.89 -16.16
C MET A 185 -9.50 -1.12 -17.41
N PHE A 186 -9.99 -1.83 -18.42
CA PHE A 186 -9.28 -1.98 -19.70
C PHE A 186 -9.16 -0.67 -20.50
N ARG A 187 -10.09 0.28 -20.33
CA ARG A 187 -10.01 1.63 -20.92
C ARG A 187 -9.13 2.60 -20.12
N GLU A 188 -8.98 2.39 -18.81
CA GLU A 188 -8.13 3.23 -17.95
C GLU A 188 -6.63 2.88 -18.04
N LEU A 189 -6.28 1.71 -18.58
CA LEU A 189 -4.88 1.26 -18.76
C LEU A 189 -4.31 1.55 -20.16
N ASP A 190 -5.03 2.32 -20.99
CA ASP A 190 -4.60 2.62 -22.36
C ASP A 190 -3.28 3.42 -22.38
N GLY A 191 -2.27 2.87 -23.04
CA GLY A 191 -0.94 3.44 -23.16
C GLY A 191 -0.03 3.27 -21.93
N MET A 192 -0.43 2.49 -20.92
CA MET A 192 0.37 2.30 -19.70
C MET A 192 1.54 1.33 -19.92
N VAL A 193 2.71 1.69 -19.38
CA VAL A 193 3.89 0.81 -19.29
C VAL A 193 4.01 0.30 -17.85
N HIS A 194 4.01 -1.01 -17.65
CA HIS A 194 4.08 -1.68 -16.35
C HIS A 194 5.45 -2.31 -16.10
N ASP A 195 5.99 -2.11 -14.89
CA ASP A 195 7.27 -2.67 -14.42
C ASP A 195 7.06 -3.99 -13.67
N GLU A 196 7.54 -5.11 -14.23
CA GLU A 196 7.64 -6.41 -13.55
C GLU A 196 9.09 -6.89 -13.45
N THR A 197 10.03 -5.94 -13.43
CA THR A 197 11.45 -6.24 -13.24
C THR A 197 11.78 -6.45 -11.77
N ARG A 198 12.79 -7.30 -11.49
CA ARG A 198 13.13 -7.73 -10.13
C ARG A 198 14.57 -7.38 -9.74
N SER A 199 15.49 -7.33 -10.69
CA SER A 199 16.89 -7.02 -10.47
C SER A 199 17.19 -5.55 -10.71
N LYS A 200 18.38 -5.11 -10.26
CA LYS A 200 18.86 -3.75 -10.52
C LYS A 200 18.98 -3.46 -12.03
N PHE A 201 19.56 -4.39 -12.79
CA PHE A 201 19.75 -4.19 -14.22
C PHE A 201 18.43 -4.22 -14.99
N GLY A 202 17.45 -5.02 -14.54
CA GLY A 202 16.10 -5.00 -15.07
C GLY A 202 15.41 -3.65 -14.83
N ARG A 203 15.54 -3.10 -13.61
CA ARG A 203 15.02 -1.76 -13.31
C ARG A 203 15.71 -0.66 -14.11
N ASP A 204 17.03 -0.73 -14.25
CA ASP A 204 17.79 0.20 -15.09
C ASP A 204 17.31 0.11 -16.56
N PHE A 205 16.98 -1.09 -17.08
CA PHE A 205 16.36 -1.27 -18.40
C PHE A 205 14.99 -0.58 -18.49
N TYR A 206 14.12 -0.84 -17.51
CA TYR A 206 12.79 -0.23 -17.44
C TYR A 206 12.86 1.30 -17.44
N ASP A 207 13.72 1.89 -16.61
CA ASP A 207 13.86 3.34 -16.49
C ASP A 207 14.30 3.99 -17.81
N ILE A 208 15.23 3.34 -18.53
CA ILE A 208 15.70 3.81 -19.83
C ILE A 208 14.61 3.65 -20.89
N PHE A 209 13.92 2.51 -20.90
CA PHE A 209 12.79 2.27 -21.81
C PHE A 209 11.71 3.34 -21.60
N TYR A 210 11.24 3.52 -20.36
CA TYR A 210 10.17 4.47 -20.01
C TYR A 210 10.54 5.90 -20.39
N ARG A 211 11.79 6.32 -20.13
CA ARG A 211 12.27 7.66 -20.49
C ARG A 211 12.25 7.93 -22.00
N HIS A 212 12.50 6.91 -22.82
CA HIS A 212 12.52 7.04 -24.28
C HIS A 212 11.20 6.64 -24.94
N TRP A 213 10.23 6.15 -24.16
CA TRP A 213 8.95 5.71 -24.68
C TRP A 213 8.08 6.89 -25.10
N GLN A 214 7.54 6.80 -26.32
CA GLN A 214 6.53 7.71 -26.83
C GLN A 214 5.51 6.89 -27.63
N SER A 215 4.24 6.98 -27.23
CA SER A 215 3.16 6.30 -27.95
C SER A 215 3.09 6.79 -29.41
N PRO A 216 2.98 5.89 -30.41
CA PRO A 216 2.51 6.27 -31.73
C PRO A 216 1.14 6.95 -31.60
N PRO A 217 0.87 8.07 -32.30
CA PRO A 217 -0.41 8.79 -32.20
C PRO A 217 -1.58 7.98 -32.76
N GLU A 218 -1.32 6.95 -33.57
CA GLU A 218 -2.33 6.06 -34.14
C GLU A 218 -2.62 4.81 -33.29
N ALA A 219 -1.86 4.57 -32.21
CA ALA A 219 -2.02 3.39 -31.36
C ALA A 219 -2.95 3.69 -30.18
N SER A 220 -3.91 2.80 -29.92
CA SER A 220 -4.85 2.88 -28.79
C SER A 220 -5.19 1.47 -28.28
N ASN A 221 -5.77 1.39 -27.09
CA ASN A 221 -6.13 0.17 -26.37
C ASN A 221 -4.97 -0.83 -26.22
N TYR A 222 -3.81 -0.34 -25.78
CA TYR A 222 -2.67 -1.22 -25.54
C TYR A 222 -2.06 -1.00 -24.16
N SER A 223 -1.49 -2.07 -23.62
CA SER A 223 -0.68 -2.05 -22.40
C SER A 223 0.69 -2.64 -22.70
N ILE A 224 1.75 -2.07 -22.12
CA ILE A 224 3.11 -2.58 -22.25
C ILE A 224 3.54 -3.17 -20.93
N ARG A 225 4.05 -4.39 -20.92
CA ARG A 225 4.55 -5.07 -19.71
C ARG A 225 6.02 -5.44 -19.91
N ILE A 226 6.88 -4.97 -19.01
CA ILE A 226 8.31 -5.29 -19.03
C ILE A 226 8.60 -6.30 -17.93
N MET A 227 8.82 -7.54 -18.32
CA MET A 227 8.97 -8.68 -17.43
C MET A 227 10.43 -9.11 -17.31
N GLU A 228 10.85 -9.47 -16.11
CA GLU A 228 12.14 -10.10 -15.89
C GLU A 228 12.01 -11.55 -15.42
N GLN A 229 12.55 -12.48 -16.21
CA GLN A 229 12.62 -13.89 -15.86
C GLN A 229 14.06 -14.26 -15.44
N PRO A 230 14.27 -14.74 -14.21
CA PRO A 230 15.59 -15.23 -13.79
C PRO A 230 15.94 -16.51 -14.55
N ALA A 231 17.12 -16.57 -15.15
CA ALA A 231 17.64 -17.75 -15.82
C ALA A 231 18.81 -18.33 -14.98
N PRO A 232 18.69 -19.55 -14.42
CA PRO A 232 19.77 -20.16 -13.67
C PRO A 232 21.06 -20.18 -14.52
N SER A 233 22.19 -19.77 -13.92
CA SER A 233 23.54 -19.71 -14.50
C SER A 233 23.84 -18.66 -15.60
N LEU A 234 22.83 -17.97 -16.15
CA LEU A 234 23.01 -17.17 -17.39
C LEU A 234 22.46 -15.74 -17.31
N GLY A 235 22.15 -15.24 -16.12
CA GLY A 235 21.64 -13.88 -15.88
C GLY A 235 20.11 -13.82 -15.88
N SER A 236 19.55 -12.70 -16.35
CA SER A 236 18.10 -12.53 -16.48
C SER A 236 17.68 -12.30 -17.92
N ILE A 237 16.47 -12.72 -18.25
CA ILE A 237 15.84 -12.49 -19.54
C ILE A 237 14.81 -11.37 -19.34
N ILE A 238 14.94 -10.32 -20.14
CA ILE A 238 13.94 -9.26 -20.22
C ILE A 238 13.02 -9.57 -21.39
N ILE A 239 11.73 -9.48 -21.14
CA ILE A 239 10.66 -9.68 -22.13
C ILE A 239 9.79 -8.42 -22.09
N VAL A 240 9.60 -7.79 -23.25
CA VAL A 240 8.62 -6.71 -23.40
C VAL A 240 7.43 -7.28 -24.15
N LYS A 241 6.25 -7.11 -23.55
CA LYS A 241 4.99 -7.51 -24.15
C LYS A 241 4.10 -6.32 -24.42
N VAL A 242 3.37 -6.37 -25.51
CA VAL A 242 2.25 -5.48 -25.80
C VAL A 242 0.98 -6.32 -25.70
N ASN A 243 0.12 -6.00 -24.74
CA ASN A 243 -0.98 -6.85 -24.32
C ASN A 243 -0.46 -8.25 -23.96
N ASP A 244 -0.76 -9.27 -24.75
CA ASP A 244 -0.29 -10.65 -24.54
C ASP A 244 0.88 -11.06 -25.46
N GLU A 245 1.21 -10.25 -26.47
CA GLU A 245 2.19 -10.57 -27.51
C GLU A 245 3.60 -10.12 -27.13
N GLU A 246 4.59 -11.00 -27.31
CA GLU A 246 6.00 -10.71 -27.07
C GLU A 246 6.61 -9.90 -28.23
N THR A 247 6.90 -8.61 -28.00
CA THR A 247 7.50 -7.74 -29.03
C THR A 247 9.02 -7.72 -28.98
N PHE A 248 9.60 -8.00 -27.81
CA PHE A 248 11.04 -8.00 -27.62
C PHE A 248 11.46 -8.96 -26.51
N LYS A 249 12.60 -9.61 -26.71
CA LYS A 249 13.22 -10.50 -25.72
C LYS A 249 14.72 -10.48 -25.84
N VAL A 250 15.40 -10.31 -24.70
CA VAL A 250 16.86 -10.32 -24.65
C VAL A 250 17.36 -10.92 -23.34
N ARG A 251 18.52 -11.58 -23.41
CA ARG A 251 19.29 -11.90 -22.22
C ARG A 251 20.08 -10.67 -21.79
N LEU A 252 19.77 -10.14 -20.62
CA LEU A 252 20.39 -8.94 -20.10
C LEU A 252 21.78 -9.25 -19.54
N GLN A 253 22.75 -8.40 -19.85
CA GLN A 253 24.10 -8.46 -19.27
C GLN A 253 24.26 -7.32 -18.25
N PRO A 254 24.99 -7.51 -17.14
CA PRO A 254 25.21 -6.48 -16.12
C PRO A 254 25.92 -5.19 -16.57
N LYS A 255 26.34 -5.09 -17.83
CA LYS A 255 27.07 -3.92 -18.36
C LYS A 255 26.09 -2.82 -18.75
N TYR A 256 26.30 -1.62 -18.23
CA TYR A 256 25.40 -0.47 -18.45
C TYR A 256 25.16 -0.18 -19.94
N ASP A 257 26.23 -0.08 -20.75
CA ASP A 257 26.12 0.22 -22.19
C ASP A 257 25.24 -0.80 -22.94
N PHE A 258 25.31 -2.08 -22.52
CA PHE A 258 24.49 -3.13 -23.11
C PHE A 258 23.01 -2.97 -22.72
N VAL A 259 22.75 -2.65 -21.45
CA VAL A 259 21.38 -2.39 -20.96
C VAL A 259 20.77 -1.20 -21.67
N GLU A 260 21.52 -0.11 -21.83
CA GLU A 260 21.06 1.10 -22.51
C GLU A 260 20.70 0.83 -23.97
N GLU A 261 21.59 0.18 -24.72
CA GLU A 261 21.34 -0.12 -26.15
C GLU A 261 20.20 -1.13 -26.33
N ALA A 262 20.12 -2.15 -25.49
CA ALA A 262 19.00 -3.10 -25.50
C ALA A 262 17.67 -2.40 -25.23
N SER A 263 17.63 -1.44 -24.30
CA SER A 263 16.42 -0.68 -23.97
C SER A 263 15.97 0.21 -25.14
N LYS A 264 16.89 0.95 -25.76
CA LYS A 264 16.60 1.78 -26.94
C LYS A 264 16.09 0.93 -28.11
N TYR A 265 16.65 -0.26 -28.30
CA TYR A 265 16.20 -1.19 -29.33
C TYR A 265 14.79 -1.75 -29.04
N ALA A 266 14.50 -2.07 -27.78
CA ALA A 266 13.17 -2.50 -27.35
C ALA A 266 12.10 -1.42 -27.59
N VAL A 267 12.41 -0.15 -27.36
CA VAL A 267 11.50 0.98 -27.68
C VAL A 267 11.19 1.00 -29.19
N ARG A 268 12.20 0.91 -30.05
CA ARG A 268 12.00 0.94 -31.51
C ARG A 268 11.15 -0.22 -32.02
N THR A 269 11.41 -1.43 -31.52
CA THR A 269 10.66 -2.63 -31.92
C THR A 269 9.22 -2.58 -31.44
N THR A 270 8.98 -2.14 -30.20
CA THR A 270 7.64 -1.97 -29.64
C THR A 270 6.85 -0.87 -30.37
N TYR A 271 7.49 0.25 -30.68
CA TYR A 271 6.87 1.32 -31.48
C TYR A 271 6.46 0.83 -32.87
N ALA A 272 7.36 0.10 -33.56
CA ALA A 272 7.08 -0.46 -34.87
C ALA A 272 5.92 -1.48 -34.81
N TYR A 273 5.90 -2.34 -33.79
CA TYR A 273 4.82 -3.29 -33.56
C TYR A 273 3.45 -2.61 -33.44
N LEU A 274 3.34 -1.58 -32.60
CA LEU A 274 2.08 -0.83 -32.41
C LEU A 274 1.65 -0.06 -33.66
N ARG A 275 2.61 0.50 -34.41
CA ARG A 275 2.33 1.18 -35.67
C ARG A 275 1.79 0.22 -36.73
N ASP A 276 2.28 -1.01 -36.76
CA ASP A 276 1.94 -1.98 -37.80
C ASP A 276 0.69 -2.81 -37.45
N ASN A 277 0.42 -3.07 -36.15
CA ASN A 277 -0.71 -3.89 -35.65
C ASN A 277 -1.85 -3.06 -35.03
N LYS A 278 -2.37 -2.09 -35.79
CA LYS A 278 -3.25 -1.02 -35.28
C LYS A 278 -4.58 -1.45 -34.63
N ASN A 279 -5.04 -2.70 -34.79
CA ASN A 279 -6.45 -3.08 -34.59
C ASN A 279 -6.70 -4.47 -33.98
N GLU A 280 -5.77 -5.09 -33.25
CA GLU A 280 -6.15 -6.28 -32.47
C GLU A 280 -6.89 -5.85 -31.19
N VAL A 281 -8.15 -5.47 -31.37
CA VAL A 281 -9.14 -5.43 -30.31
C VAL A 281 -9.35 -6.88 -29.86
N ILE A 282 -8.67 -7.30 -28.80
CA ILE A 282 -8.97 -8.56 -28.15
C ILE A 282 -10.24 -8.32 -27.32
N ILE A 283 -11.37 -8.70 -27.90
CA ILE A 283 -12.65 -8.80 -27.21
C ILE A 283 -12.62 -10.12 -26.44
N TYR A 284 -12.63 -10.08 -25.11
CA TYR A 284 -13.04 -11.21 -24.27
C TYR A 284 -14.47 -10.97 -23.81
#